data_AF-A0A1G8S9J4-F1
#
_entry.id   AF-A0A1G8S9J4-F1
#
_cell.length_a   1.000
_cell.length_b   1.000
_cell.length_c   1.000
_cell.angle_alpha   90.00
_cell.angle_beta   90.00
_cell.angle_gamma   90.00
#
_symmetry.space_group_name_H-M   'P 1'
#
loop_
_entity.id
_entity.type
_entity.pdbx_description
1 polymer ?
#
loop_
_entity_poly.entity_id
_entity_poly.type
_entity_poly.pdbx_seq_one_letter_code
_entity_poly.pdbx_strand_id
1 'polypeptide(L)'
;MISPHHASIPGTDTDVPQPNTRVLESRPLRPGTGSDRLSLLAADRWDLDPAIFEDHFSGHSLNFAAIPSPLRQEVKIYFWHLLNHTGAARLRGGNSRPSVRTVMTALGLLRPFLTWMHERGHSSFGRVTNPMLDDYLAALAQEPIRLQMKYQRLMEVKRLWAYRTVLPECLRLPPAPPWGGEESFEIFGRAVNYLENRTPRIAETTMQHLLCWAIRFVDDFAADILTAHAEHMRLHDEEPAQRDNAGRSSRPPPGDVPRRLNEYVARLQRCGGALPGSLDDNGCAVVDWHPVGLIIGAVGDGLGDTVAGRRVLEAGLPVSDQANLDTPISALLDERPWRDRPISYHEAPKLARLLSTACFVVIAYLSGARPGEVLNLQRDCLEYDAVNDLWSMQGLYFKNAVDADGNKLVEGQLRRIPWVVIGVVARAIEVLEQLHSQPLLFPTWLEPYRRPRDTPAKARPARRPPWPATLPASSPGSTTNVVGVGEPTRSPPIRTED
;
A
#
# COMPACT_ATOMS: atom_id res chain seq x y z
N MET A 1 22.52 -25.60 44.15
CA MET A 1 22.13 -26.70 43.23
C MET A 1 20.66 -26.53 42.94
N ILE A 2 20.33 -25.90 41.81
CA ILE A 2 18.96 -25.74 41.31
C ILE A 2 19.04 -26.18 39.85
N SER A 3 18.36 -27.28 39.53
CA SER A 3 18.36 -27.90 38.21
C SER A 3 17.75 -26.97 37.15
N PRO A 4 18.30 -26.90 35.94
CA PRO A 4 17.68 -26.16 34.86
C PRO A 4 16.46 -26.93 34.34
N HIS A 5 15.31 -26.27 34.35
CA HIS A 5 14.11 -26.72 33.66
C HIS A 5 14.41 -26.82 32.15
N HIS A 6 14.59 -28.04 31.66
CA HIS A 6 14.46 -28.34 30.24
C HIS A 6 13.01 -28.04 29.84
N ALA A 7 12.80 -27.02 29.02
CA ALA A 7 11.57 -26.88 28.26
C ALA A 7 11.44 -28.09 27.34
N SER A 8 10.45 -28.94 27.61
CA SER A 8 10.10 -30.08 26.77
C SER A 8 9.77 -29.59 25.36
N ILE A 9 10.49 -30.11 24.37
CA ILE A 9 10.16 -29.96 22.94
C ILE A 9 8.87 -30.74 22.70
N PRO A 10 7.74 -30.11 22.33
CA PRO A 10 6.56 -30.86 21.94
C PRO A 10 6.73 -31.38 20.51
N GLY A 11 6.58 -32.70 20.33
CA GLY A 11 6.29 -33.32 19.04
C GLY A 11 7.46 -34.01 18.33
N THR A 12 7.89 -35.16 18.81
CA THR A 12 8.50 -36.19 17.96
C THR A 12 7.40 -37.02 17.31
N ASP A 13 6.77 -36.45 16.28
CA ASP A 13 6.17 -37.19 15.17
C ASP A 13 6.12 -36.19 13.99
N THR A 14 6.59 -36.59 12.81
CA THR A 14 6.76 -35.68 11.67
C THR A 14 5.40 -35.44 11.01
N ASP A 15 4.52 -34.71 11.70
CA ASP A 15 3.15 -34.50 11.24
C ASP A 15 3.17 -33.57 10.02
N VAL A 16 2.95 -34.16 8.85
CA VAL A 16 2.86 -33.42 7.60
C VAL A 16 1.62 -32.55 7.67
N PRO A 17 1.72 -31.21 7.50
CA PRO A 17 0.55 -30.35 7.61
C PRO A 17 -0.51 -30.78 6.58
N GLN A 18 -1.74 -30.97 7.06
CA GLN A 18 -2.86 -31.43 6.28
C GLN A 18 -3.45 -30.28 5.43
N PRO A 19 -4.23 -30.57 4.37
CA PRO A 19 -4.78 -29.53 3.50
C PRO A 19 -5.64 -28.47 4.24
N ASN A 20 -6.27 -28.84 5.35
CA ASN A 20 -7.07 -27.97 6.21
C ASN A 20 -6.26 -27.27 7.32
N THR A 21 -4.95 -27.48 7.40
CA THR A 21 -4.08 -26.78 8.36
C THR A 21 -4.00 -25.29 8.02
N ARG A 22 -4.04 -24.44 9.04
CA ARG A 22 -3.94 -22.99 8.89
C ARG A 22 -2.51 -22.57 8.58
N VAL A 23 -2.36 -21.60 7.68
CA VAL A 23 -1.05 -21.16 7.18
C VAL A 23 -0.26 -20.38 8.24
N LEU A 24 -0.93 -19.58 9.07
CA LEU A 24 -0.32 -18.73 10.10
C LEU A 24 -0.61 -19.28 11.51
N GLU A 25 -0.42 -20.60 11.71
CA GLU A 25 -0.76 -21.28 12.96
C GLU A 25 0.11 -20.84 14.14
N SER A 26 1.42 -20.70 13.93
CA SER A 26 2.37 -20.39 15.01
C SER A 26 2.90 -18.95 14.91
N ARG A 27 2.26 -18.06 14.14
CA ARG A 27 2.66 -16.65 13.99
C ARG A 27 1.87 -15.78 14.97
N PRO A 28 2.49 -14.74 15.58
CA PRO A 28 1.71 -13.67 16.18
C PRO A 28 0.84 -13.00 15.11
N LEU A 29 -0.42 -12.73 15.46
CA LEU A 29 -1.43 -12.16 14.57
C LEU A 29 -1.89 -10.82 15.11
N ARG A 30 -2.34 -9.92 14.22
CA ARG A 30 -2.96 -8.66 14.63
C ARG A 30 -4.11 -8.92 15.59
N PRO A 31 -4.27 -8.10 16.65
CA PRO A 31 -5.42 -8.19 17.55
C PRO A 31 -6.75 -8.19 16.77
N GLY A 32 -7.68 -9.04 17.19
CA GLY A 32 -9.00 -9.18 16.53
C GLY A 32 -9.01 -10.02 15.25
N THR A 33 -7.89 -10.63 14.84
CA THR A 33 -7.86 -11.58 13.72
C THR A 33 -8.62 -12.87 14.08
N GLY A 34 -9.76 -13.08 13.41
CA GLY A 34 -10.51 -14.33 13.49
C GLY A 34 -9.76 -15.51 12.85
N SER A 35 -9.90 -16.69 13.45
CA SER A 35 -9.29 -17.93 12.95
C SER A 35 -9.82 -18.39 11.58
N ASP A 36 -11.03 -17.96 11.23
CA ASP A 36 -11.73 -18.16 9.96
C ASP A 36 -11.16 -17.32 8.80
N ARG A 37 -10.50 -16.20 9.11
CA ARG A 37 -9.83 -15.35 8.12
C ARG A 37 -8.50 -15.94 7.63
N LEU A 38 -7.93 -16.89 8.37
CA LEU A 38 -6.62 -17.46 8.05
C LEU A 38 -6.71 -18.39 6.84
N SER A 39 -5.79 -18.21 5.89
CA SER A 39 -5.69 -19.11 4.74
C SER A 39 -5.34 -20.53 5.18
N LEU A 40 -5.90 -21.51 4.46
CA LEU A 40 -5.60 -22.92 4.64
C LEU A 40 -4.49 -23.36 3.69
N LEU A 41 -3.74 -24.40 4.05
CA LEU A 41 -2.65 -24.96 3.24
C LEU A 41 -3.12 -25.30 1.81
N ALA A 42 -4.34 -25.84 1.67
CA ALA A 42 -4.93 -26.21 0.39
C ALA A 42 -5.11 -25.02 -0.57
N ALA A 43 -5.30 -23.80 -0.08
CA ALA A 43 -5.55 -22.64 -0.92
C ALA A 43 -4.33 -22.29 -1.78
N ASP A 44 -4.52 -21.94 -3.05
CA ASP A 44 -3.41 -21.56 -3.95
C ASP A 44 -2.92 -20.13 -3.73
N ARG A 45 -3.65 -19.34 -2.95
CA ARG A 45 -3.25 -18.03 -2.51
C ARG A 45 -3.39 -17.94 -0.99
N TRP A 46 -2.31 -17.58 -0.31
CA TRP A 46 -2.29 -17.40 1.13
C TRP A 46 -2.24 -15.91 1.47
N ASP A 47 -3.22 -15.41 2.21
CA ASP A 47 -3.21 -14.09 2.82
C ASP A 47 -2.25 -14.09 4.03
N LEU A 48 -1.30 -13.15 4.02
CA LEU A 48 -0.29 -12.99 5.05
C LEU A 48 -0.43 -11.68 5.84
N ASP A 49 -1.36 -10.79 5.46
CA ASP A 49 -1.63 -9.55 6.17
C ASP A 49 -1.92 -9.75 7.67
N PRO A 50 -2.61 -10.82 8.11
CA PRO A 50 -2.84 -11.05 9.53
C PRO A 50 -1.57 -11.13 10.40
N ALA A 51 -0.42 -11.48 9.82
CA ALA A 51 0.87 -11.59 10.53
C ALA A 51 1.82 -10.38 10.30
N ILE A 52 1.34 -9.31 9.68
CA ILE A 52 2.09 -8.07 9.45
C ILE A 52 1.44 -6.98 10.29
N PHE A 53 2.12 -6.42 11.28
CA PHE A 53 1.52 -5.41 12.18
C PHE A 53 1.75 -3.97 11.72
N GLU A 54 2.68 -3.75 10.79
CA GLU A 54 2.91 -2.44 10.19
C GLU A 54 1.65 -1.99 9.43
N ASP A 55 0.92 -0.99 9.94
CA ASP A 55 -0.42 -0.62 9.46
C ASP A 55 -0.44 -0.14 8.00
N HIS A 56 0.63 0.51 7.57
CA HIS A 56 0.82 0.93 6.18
C HIS A 56 1.13 -0.22 5.22
N PHE A 57 1.38 -1.42 5.73
CA PHE A 57 1.80 -2.58 4.93
C PHE A 57 0.62 -3.56 4.83
N SER A 58 -0.16 -3.48 3.74
CA SER A 58 -1.29 -4.37 3.43
C SER A 58 -1.24 -4.94 2.01
N GLY A 59 -2.05 -5.96 1.72
CA GLY A 59 -2.17 -6.61 0.41
C GLY A 59 -1.19 -7.76 0.17
N HIS A 60 -0.65 -8.36 1.24
CA HIS A 60 0.43 -9.33 1.16
C HIS A 60 -0.09 -10.75 1.02
N SER A 61 0.27 -11.39 -0.08
CA SER A 61 -0.10 -12.79 -0.30
C SER A 61 0.99 -13.59 -1.02
N LEU A 62 1.07 -14.87 -0.71
CA LEU A 62 1.81 -15.85 -1.52
C LEU A 62 0.85 -16.45 -2.54
N ASN A 63 1.25 -16.50 -3.80
CA ASN A 63 0.47 -17.11 -4.87
C ASN A 63 1.28 -18.25 -5.50
N PHE A 64 0.76 -19.48 -5.36
CA PHE A 64 1.40 -20.71 -5.83
C PHE A 64 0.95 -21.13 -7.24
N ALA A 65 0.08 -20.35 -7.91
CA ALA A 65 -0.41 -20.69 -9.25
C ALA A 65 0.72 -20.76 -10.30
N ALA A 66 1.76 -19.95 -10.15
CA ALA A 66 2.92 -19.93 -11.03
C ALA A 66 3.94 -21.06 -10.76
N ILE A 67 3.69 -21.92 -9.76
CA ILE A 67 4.54 -23.06 -9.43
C ILE A 67 4.11 -24.26 -10.28
N PRO A 68 5.05 -25.01 -10.88
CA PRO A 68 4.74 -26.24 -11.61
C PRO A 68 3.86 -27.18 -10.78
N SER A 69 2.78 -27.68 -11.38
CA SER A 69 1.75 -28.45 -10.65
C SER A 69 2.30 -29.63 -9.84
N PRO A 70 3.28 -30.41 -10.33
CA PRO A 70 3.82 -31.54 -9.56
C PRO A 70 4.55 -31.12 -8.28
N LEU A 71 5.19 -29.95 -8.27
CA LEU A 71 5.99 -29.45 -7.13
C LEU A 71 5.17 -28.57 -6.17
N ARG A 72 3.96 -28.14 -6.56
CA ARG A 72 3.18 -27.13 -5.83
C ARG A 72 2.90 -27.54 -4.38
N GLN A 73 2.55 -28.80 -4.14
CA GLN A 73 2.24 -29.29 -2.80
C GLN A 73 3.48 -29.32 -1.90
N GLU A 74 4.62 -29.78 -2.40
CA GLU A 74 5.87 -29.82 -1.63
C GLU A 74 6.36 -28.41 -1.28
N VAL A 75 6.22 -27.47 -2.22
CA VAL A 75 6.51 -26.06 -1.99
C VAL A 75 5.60 -25.47 -0.92
N LYS A 76 4.30 -25.77 -0.94
CA LYS A 76 3.38 -25.36 0.13
C LYS A 76 3.82 -25.89 1.48
N ILE A 77 4.12 -27.18 1.60
CA ILE A 77 4.59 -27.77 2.87
C ILE A 77 5.86 -27.07 3.36
N TYR A 78 6.85 -26.87 2.47
CA TYR A 78 8.07 -26.13 2.80
C TYR A 78 7.79 -24.71 3.29
N PHE A 79 6.96 -23.93 2.57
CA PHE A 79 6.63 -22.55 2.96
C PHE A 79 5.82 -22.48 4.25
N TRP A 80 5.00 -23.50 4.54
CA TRP A 80 4.31 -23.61 5.79
C TRP A 80 5.28 -23.80 6.97
N HIS A 81 6.29 -24.67 6.83
CA HIS A 81 7.35 -24.79 7.85
C HIS A 81 8.18 -23.51 7.96
N LEU A 82 8.48 -22.84 6.83
CA LEU A 82 9.19 -21.56 6.82
C LEU A 82 8.41 -20.47 7.60
N LEU A 83 7.08 -20.53 7.55
CA LEU A 83 6.21 -19.65 8.32
C LEU A 83 6.11 -20.05 9.78
N ASN A 84 5.97 -21.33 10.13
CA ASN A 84 5.54 -21.74 11.48
C ASN A 84 6.64 -22.28 12.38
N HIS A 85 7.71 -22.85 11.83
CA HIS A 85 8.75 -23.50 12.63
C HIS A 85 9.87 -22.54 13.05
N THR A 86 10.31 -22.66 14.30
CA THR A 86 11.51 -22.04 14.86
C THR A 86 12.64 -23.07 14.90
N GLY A 87 13.87 -22.66 14.61
CA GLY A 87 15.06 -23.49 14.87
C GLY A 87 15.49 -24.46 13.75
N ALA A 88 14.81 -24.46 12.59
CA ALA A 88 15.32 -25.12 11.39
C ALA A 88 16.58 -24.39 10.90
N ALA A 89 17.75 -24.89 11.32
CA ALA A 89 19.12 -24.47 11.03
C ALA A 89 19.28 -22.99 10.64
N ARG A 90 19.76 -22.18 11.60
CA ARG A 90 20.27 -20.82 11.31
C ARG A 90 21.32 -20.92 10.21
N LEU A 91 20.97 -20.46 9.02
CA LEU A 91 21.97 -20.05 8.04
C LEU A 91 22.87 -19.02 8.74
N ARG A 92 24.19 -19.10 8.58
CA ARG A 92 25.13 -18.26 9.35
C ARG A 92 24.69 -16.78 9.30
N GLY A 93 24.50 -16.18 10.48
CA GLY A 93 24.06 -14.79 10.64
C GLY A 93 22.55 -14.52 10.44
N GLY A 94 21.72 -15.55 10.25
CA GLY A 94 20.27 -15.44 10.05
C GLY A 94 19.43 -15.77 11.30
N ASN A 95 18.19 -15.25 11.32
CA ASN A 95 17.22 -15.48 12.39
C ASN A 95 16.80 -16.96 12.46
N SER A 96 16.46 -17.45 13.66
CA SER A 96 15.88 -18.80 13.88
C SER A 96 14.51 -18.99 13.22
N ARG A 97 13.85 -17.89 12.83
CA ARG A 97 12.65 -17.87 12.02
C ARG A 97 12.66 -16.67 11.07
N PRO A 98 12.47 -16.86 9.75
CA PRO A 98 12.44 -15.73 8.82
C PRO A 98 11.22 -14.83 9.05
N SER A 99 11.36 -13.55 8.74
CA SER A 99 10.22 -12.63 8.75
C SER A 99 9.21 -13.00 7.66
N VAL A 100 7.94 -12.65 7.82
CA VAL A 100 6.90 -12.85 6.78
C VAL A 100 7.32 -12.25 5.44
N ARG A 101 7.96 -11.06 5.45
CA ARG A 101 8.50 -10.41 4.25
C ARG A 101 9.62 -11.21 3.57
N THR A 102 10.48 -11.84 4.37
CA THR A 102 11.52 -12.74 3.85
C THR A 102 10.89 -13.94 3.16
N VAL A 103 9.86 -14.54 3.76
CA VAL A 103 9.09 -15.64 3.15
C VAL A 103 8.45 -15.21 1.83
N MET A 104 7.83 -14.03 1.78
CA MET A 104 7.26 -13.50 0.53
C MET A 104 8.28 -13.39 -0.60
N THR A 105 9.48 -12.93 -0.26
CA THR A 105 10.58 -12.80 -1.24
C THR A 105 11.10 -14.18 -1.67
N ALA A 106 11.14 -15.14 -0.74
CA ALA A 106 11.68 -16.48 -0.96
C ALA A 106 10.97 -17.23 -2.10
N LEU A 107 9.65 -17.07 -2.27
CA LEU A 107 8.92 -17.79 -3.34
C LEU A 107 9.40 -17.37 -4.74
N GLY A 108 9.60 -16.06 -4.95
CA GLY A 108 10.10 -15.54 -6.22
C GLY A 108 11.54 -15.97 -6.52
N LEU A 109 12.35 -16.15 -5.46
CA LEU A 109 13.74 -16.59 -5.54
C LEU A 109 13.87 -18.12 -5.73
N LEU A 110 12.95 -18.91 -5.18
CA LEU A 110 12.93 -20.37 -5.34
C LEU A 110 12.33 -20.80 -6.68
N ARG A 111 11.35 -20.06 -7.22
CA ARG A 111 10.63 -20.40 -8.46
C ARG A 111 11.54 -20.79 -9.64
N PRO A 112 12.65 -20.08 -9.95
CA PRO A 112 13.55 -20.48 -11.05
C PRO A 112 14.15 -21.87 -10.89
N PHE A 113 14.49 -22.28 -9.66
CA PHE A 113 14.97 -23.64 -9.38
C PHE A 113 13.86 -24.68 -9.63
N LEU A 114 12.63 -24.39 -9.20
CA LEU A 114 11.48 -25.27 -9.41
C LEU A 114 11.14 -25.44 -10.90
N THR A 115 11.21 -24.35 -11.67
CA THR A 115 11.02 -24.39 -13.12
C THR A 115 12.13 -25.22 -13.78
N TRP A 116 13.39 -24.99 -13.42
CA TRP A 116 14.54 -25.75 -13.94
C TRP A 116 14.44 -27.26 -13.65
N MET A 117 13.97 -27.63 -12.46
CA MET A 117 13.68 -29.03 -12.10
C MET A 117 12.58 -29.62 -12.97
N HIS A 118 11.46 -28.89 -13.13
CA HIS A 118 10.31 -29.35 -13.87
C HIS A 118 10.61 -29.57 -15.36
N GLU A 119 11.37 -28.66 -15.99
CA GLU A 119 11.82 -28.77 -17.38
C GLU A 119 12.67 -30.02 -17.65
N ARG A 120 13.34 -30.55 -16.62
CA ARG A 120 14.14 -31.79 -16.66
C ARG A 120 13.36 -33.03 -16.22
N GLY A 121 12.04 -32.90 -16.05
CA GLY A 121 11.16 -34.00 -15.64
C GLY A 121 11.22 -34.35 -14.16
N HIS A 122 11.86 -33.53 -13.33
CA HIS A 122 11.88 -33.73 -11.88
C HIS A 122 10.67 -33.09 -11.22
N SER A 123 9.91 -33.90 -10.49
CA SER A 123 8.63 -33.53 -9.89
C SER A 123 8.61 -33.54 -8.36
N SER A 124 9.73 -33.82 -7.70
CA SER A 124 9.82 -33.92 -6.24
C SER A 124 11.21 -33.54 -5.70
N PHE A 125 11.26 -32.89 -4.54
CA PHE A 125 12.47 -32.54 -3.80
C PHE A 125 13.27 -33.76 -3.36
N GLY A 126 12.60 -34.84 -2.94
CA GLY A 126 13.25 -36.08 -2.50
C GLY A 126 14.04 -36.80 -3.59
N ARG A 127 13.84 -36.43 -4.87
CA ARG A 127 14.57 -36.98 -6.02
C ARG A 127 15.77 -36.14 -6.44
N VAL A 128 15.96 -34.97 -5.83
CA VAL A 128 17.13 -34.12 -6.12
C VAL A 128 18.39 -34.81 -5.62
N THR A 129 19.45 -34.77 -6.42
CA THR A 129 20.77 -35.31 -6.10
C THR A 129 21.82 -34.19 -6.11
N ASN A 130 23.00 -34.41 -5.50
CA ASN A 130 24.06 -33.40 -5.54
C ASN A 130 24.51 -33.05 -6.97
N PRO A 131 24.69 -34.02 -7.90
CA PRO A 131 24.99 -33.70 -9.29
C PRO A 131 23.95 -32.77 -9.94
N MET A 132 22.66 -32.92 -9.62
CA MET A 132 21.62 -32.02 -10.11
C MET A 132 21.75 -30.60 -9.54
N LEU A 133 22.19 -30.47 -8.28
CA LEU A 133 22.46 -29.15 -7.68
C LEU A 133 23.67 -28.48 -8.32
N ASP A 134 24.68 -29.26 -8.72
CA ASP A 134 25.84 -28.78 -9.48
C ASP A 134 25.44 -28.35 -10.91
N ASP A 135 24.59 -29.12 -11.58
CA ASP A 135 24.02 -28.74 -12.89
C ASP A 135 23.18 -27.46 -12.81
N TYR A 136 22.40 -27.29 -11.74
CA TYR A 136 21.65 -26.07 -11.49
C TYR A 136 22.58 -24.87 -11.26
N LEU A 137 23.66 -25.06 -10.49
CA LEU A 137 24.67 -24.03 -10.27
C LEU A 137 25.32 -23.60 -11.59
N ALA A 138 25.70 -24.57 -12.45
CA ALA A 138 26.25 -24.29 -13.77
C ALA A 138 25.25 -23.52 -14.65
N ALA A 139 23.97 -23.90 -14.65
CA ALA A 139 22.92 -23.17 -15.37
C ALA A 139 22.76 -21.73 -14.85
N LEU A 140 22.73 -21.55 -13.53
CA LEU A 140 22.62 -20.23 -12.88
C LEU A 140 23.86 -19.35 -13.16
N ALA A 141 25.04 -19.96 -13.28
CA ALA A 141 26.27 -19.26 -13.64
C ALA A 141 26.16 -18.63 -15.03
N GLN A 142 25.52 -19.30 -15.99
CA GLN A 142 25.33 -18.83 -17.37
C GLN A 142 24.19 -17.82 -17.53
N GLU A 143 23.29 -17.70 -16.55
CA GLU A 143 22.16 -16.77 -16.65
C GLU A 143 22.64 -15.30 -16.61
N PRO A 144 22.16 -14.43 -17.53
CA PRO A 144 22.58 -13.03 -17.63
C PRO A 144 21.88 -12.14 -16.59
N ILE A 145 22.04 -12.48 -15.31
CA ILE A 145 21.49 -11.76 -14.16
C ILE A 145 22.60 -11.24 -13.25
N ARG A 146 22.26 -10.23 -12.44
CA ARG A 146 23.20 -9.64 -11.46
C ARG A 146 23.70 -10.68 -10.47
N LEU A 147 24.97 -10.59 -10.10
CA LEU A 147 25.64 -11.48 -9.14
C LEU A 147 24.87 -11.62 -7.82
N GLN A 148 24.38 -10.51 -7.27
CA GLN A 148 23.55 -10.51 -6.05
C GLN A 148 22.27 -11.35 -6.18
N MET A 149 21.64 -11.38 -7.36
CA MET A 149 20.47 -12.23 -7.59
C MET A 149 20.85 -13.71 -7.65
N LYS A 150 22.00 -14.05 -8.26
CA LYS A 150 22.54 -15.42 -8.23
C LYS A 150 22.76 -15.88 -6.79
N TYR A 151 23.33 -15.03 -5.94
CA TYR A 151 23.51 -15.34 -4.52
C TYR A 151 22.20 -15.62 -3.81
N GLN A 152 21.19 -14.75 -4.01
CA GLN A 152 19.89 -14.88 -3.37
C GLN A 152 19.17 -16.17 -3.79
N ARG A 153 19.25 -16.57 -5.06
CA ARG A 153 18.68 -17.83 -5.54
C ARG A 153 19.38 -19.06 -4.95
N LEU A 154 20.72 -19.10 -4.94
CA LEU A 154 21.46 -20.19 -4.26
C LEU A 154 21.13 -20.23 -2.77
N MET A 155 20.96 -19.06 -2.15
CA MET A 155 20.62 -18.96 -0.74
C MET A 155 19.29 -19.68 -0.47
N GLU A 156 18.25 -19.43 -1.27
CA GLU A 156 16.97 -20.10 -1.05
C GLU A 156 17.03 -21.63 -1.22
N VAL A 157 17.88 -22.15 -2.11
CA VAL A 157 18.11 -23.60 -2.21
C VAL A 157 18.80 -24.14 -0.95
N LYS A 158 19.83 -23.44 -0.44
CA LYS A 158 20.46 -23.78 0.86
C LYS A 158 19.46 -23.68 2.00
N ARG A 159 18.52 -22.72 1.96
CA ARG A 159 17.46 -22.58 2.97
C ARG A 159 16.49 -23.76 2.91
N LEU A 160 16.07 -24.19 1.72
CA LEU A 160 15.27 -25.40 1.55
C LEU A 160 15.98 -26.61 2.17
N TRP A 161 17.29 -26.75 1.90
CA TRP A 161 18.11 -27.80 2.52
C TRP A 161 18.19 -27.66 4.04
N ALA A 162 18.35 -26.45 4.58
CA ALA A 162 18.44 -26.20 6.02
C ALA A 162 17.18 -26.65 6.80
N TYR A 163 16.03 -26.73 6.12
CA TYR A 163 14.77 -27.22 6.67
C TYR A 163 14.62 -28.76 6.63
N ARG A 164 15.68 -29.50 6.28
CA ARG A 164 15.66 -30.97 6.19
C ARG A 164 15.11 -31.67 7.43
N THR A 165 15.45 -31.16 8.61
CA THR A 165 15.13 -31.80 9.90
C THR A 165 13.64 -31.73 10.25
N VAL A 166 12.94 -30.72 9.74
CA VAL A 166 11.50 -30.52 9.97
C VAL A 166 10.65 -31.03 8.81
N LEU A 167 11.24 -31.16 7.60
CA LEU A 167 10.55 -31.69 6.44
C LEU A 167 10.38 -33.22 6.52
N PRO A 168 9.29 -33.78 5.97
CA PRO A 168 9.11 -35.22 5.81
C PRO A 168 10.20 -35.81 4.91
N GLU A 169 10.59 -37.08 5.14
CA GLU A 169 11.73 -37.68 4.45
C GLU A 169 11.65 -37.63 2.93
N CYS A 170 10.46 -37.85 2.37
CA CYS A 170 10.20 -37.78 0.93
C CYS A 170 10.36 -36.38 0.31
N LEU A 171 10.42 -35.32 1.13
CA LEU A 171 10.55 -33.93 0.69
C LEU A 171 11.95 -33.35 0.95
N ARG A 172 12.88 -34.15 1.47
CA ARG A 172 14.21 -33.70 1.84
C ARG A 172 15.15 -33.71 0.62
N LEU A 173 15.86 -32.60 0.39
CA LEU A 173 17.05 -32.57 -0.47
C LEU A 173 18.12 -33.57 0.00
N PRO A 174 19.20 -33.86 -0.75
CA PRO A 174 20.26 -34.79 -0.32
C PRO A 174 20.79 -34.55 1.11
N PRO A 175 21.26 -35.59 1.83
CA PRO A 175 21.80 -35.43 3.18
C PRO A 175 23.01 -34.49 3.26
N ALA A 176 23.89 -34.51 2.27
CA ALA A 176 25.04 -33.61 2.21
C ALA A 176 24.57 -32.17 1.90
N PRO A 177 25.23 -31.14 2.47
CA PRO A 177 24.91 -29.75 2.16
C PRO A 177 25.15 -29.43 0.68
N PRO A 178 24.27 -28.62 0.04
CA PRO A 178 24.48 -28.12 -1.30
C PRO A 178 25.86 -27.47 -1.44
N TRP A 179 26.61 -27.87 -2.47
CA TRP A 179 27.94 -27.34 -2.80
C TRP A 179 28.92 -27.37 -1.61
N GLY A 180 28.91 -28.45 -0.85
CA GLY A 180 29.82 -28.63 0.30
C GLY A 180 29.56 -27.68 1.47
N GLY A 181 28.49 -26.89 1.43
CA GLY A 181 28.21 -25.85 2.43
C GLY A 181 28.99 -24.55 2.21
N GLU A 182 29.68 -24.40 1.08
CA GLU A 182 30.37 -23.15 0.71
C GLU A 182 29.40 -21.98 0.65
N GLU A 183 29.87 -20.78 0.97
CA GLU A 183 29.06 -19.57 0.89
C GLU A 183 28.88 -19.11 -0.57
N SER A 184 27.77 -18.42 -0.87
CA SER A 184 27.48 -18.03 -2.26
C SER A 184 28.56 -17.10 -2.87
N PHE A 185 29.29 -16.35 -2.03
CA PHE A 185 30.41 -15.51 -2.45
C PHE A 185 31.71 -16.31 -2.68
N GLU A 186 31.84 -17.49 -2.08
CA GLU A 186 32.98 -18.40 -2.32
C GLU A 186 32.80 -19.06 -3.70
N ILE A 187 31.57 -19.48 -4.01
CA ILE A 187 31.21 -20.14 -5.28
C ILE A 187 31.34 -19.21 -6.50
N PHE A 188 30.80 -17.99 -6.41
CA PHE A 188 30.73 -17.07 -7.55
C PHE A 188 31.76 -15.92 -7.48
N GLY A 189 32.67 -15.94 -6.50
CA GLY A 189 33.56 -14.82 -6.17
C GLY A 189 32.83 -13.69 -5.47
N ARG A 190 33.55 -12.75 -4.82
CA ARG A 190 32.95 -11.63 -4.07
C ARG A 190 32.34 -10.58 -5.00
N ALA A 191 31.07 -10.26 -4.77
CA ALA A 191 30.49 -9.03 -5.29
C ALA A 191 31.18 -7.85 -4.62
N VAL A 192 31.87 -7.02 -5.40
CA VAL A 192 32.24 -5.68 -4.93
C VAL A 192 30.93 -4.92 -4.77
N ASN A 193 30.43 -4.83 -3.54
CA ASN A 193 29.35 -3.93 -3.23
C ASN A 193 29.89 -2.52 -3.45
N TYR A 194 29.63 -1.95 -4.63
CA TYR A 194 29.61 -0.50 -4.77
C TYR A 194 28.50 -0.02 -3.84
N LEU A 195 28.88 0.29 -2.60
CA LEU A 195 28.02 0.81 -1.53
C LEU A 195 27.52 2.23 -1.85
N GLU A 196 27.87 2.76 -3.02
CA GLU A 196 27.39 4.05 -3.47
C GLU A 196 25.95 3.94 -3.97
N ASN A 197 25.09 4.78 -3.39
CA ASN A 197 23.71 4.88 -3.81
C ASN A 197 23.66 5.30 -5.28
N ARG A 198 23.17 4.39 -6.13
CA ARG A 198 23.02 4.64 -7.58
C ARG A 198 21.93 5.65 -7.90
N THR A 199 20.97 5.82 -6.99
CA THR A 199 19.94 6.84 -7.09
C THR A 199 20.53 8.14 -6.57
N PRO A 200 20.65 9.19 -7.39
CA PRO A 200 21.05 10.50 -6.91
C PRO A 200 20.16 10.94 -5.76
N ARG A 201 20.73 11.63 -4.78
CA ARG A 201 19.93 12.29 -3.75
C ARG A 201 19.00 13.28 -4.44
N ILE A 202 17.80 13.46 -3.91
CA ILE A 202 16.91 14.54 -4.35
C ILE A 202 17.68 15.85 -4.19
N ALA A 203 17.67 16.68 -5.23
CA ALA A 203 18.36 17.96 -5.20
C ALA A 203 17.89 18.79 -4.00
N GLU A 204 18.82 19.45 -3.33
CA GLU A 204 18.55 20.28 -2.15
C GLU A 204 17.46 21.31 -2.44
N THR A 205 17.54 21.99 -3.58
CA THR A 205 16.54 22.97 -4.00
C THR A 205 15.15 22.35 -4.15
N THR A 206 15.03 21.16 -4.74
CA THR A 206 13.74 20.46 -4.86
C THR A 206 13.15 20.15 -3.48
N MET A 207 13.98 19.67 -2.56
CA MET A 207 13.53 19.34 -1.21
C MET A 207 13.16 20.60 -0.42
N GLN A 208 13.93 21.67 -0.57
CA GLN A 208 13.65 22.96 0.07
C GLN A 208 12.30 23.52 -0.37
N HIS A 209 12.00 23.55 -1.68
CA HIS A 209 10.70 24.03 -2.16
C HIS A 209 9.54 23.15 -1.66
N LEU A 210 9.71 21.82 -1.69
CA LEU A 210 8.70 20.90 -1.17
C LEU A 210 8.44 21.17 0.32
N LEU A 211 9.51 21.33 1.11
CA LEU A 211 9.39 21.57 2.55
C LEU A 211 8.78 22.94 2.86
N CYS A 212 9.17 24.00 2.14
CA CYS A 212 8.57 25.32 2.29
C CYS A 212 7.05 25.27 2.10
N TRP A 213 6.58 24.63 1.02
CA TRP A 213 5.14 24.50 0.78
C TRP A 213 4.45 23.56 1.77
N ALA A 214 5.09 22.48 2.20
CA ALA A 214 4.54 21.59 3.22
C ALA A 214 4.36 22.31 4.57
N ILE A 215 5.34 23.13 4.97
CA ILE A 215 5.25 23.96 6.18
C ILE A 215 4.14 25.00 6.04
N ARG A 216 4.04 25.70 4.90
CA ARG A 216 2.92 26.64 4.63
C ARG A 216 1.55 25.96 4.75
N PHE A 217 1.41 24.73 4.26
CA PHE A 217 0.17 23.94 4.41
C PHE A 217 -0.17 23.68 5.88
N VAL A 218 0.84 23.40 6.71
CA VAL A 218 0.68 23.07 8.14
C VAL A 218 0.44 24.33 8.99
N ASP A 219 1.23 25.37 8.79
CA ASP A 219 1.23 26.56 9.65
C ASP A 219 0.17 27.58 9.23
N ASP A 220 0.01 27.82 7.92
CA ASP A 220 -0.85 28.90 7.42
C ASP A 220 -2.21 28.37 6.94
N PHE A 221 -2.23 27.35 6.09
CA PHE A 221 -3.46 26.94 5.38
C PHE A 221 -4.30 25.90 6.12
N ALA A 222 -3.77 25.31 7.19
CA ALA A 222 -4.40 24.19 7.88
C ALA A 222 -5.79 24.56 8.42
N ALA A 223 -5.96 25.75 9.01
CA ALA A 223 -7.23 26.18 9.60
C ALA A 223 -8.38 26.24 8.57
N ASP A 224 -8.11 26.83 7.39
CA ASP A 224 -9.10 26.90 6.30
C ASP A 224 -9.46 25.51 5.78
N ILE A 225 -8.45 24.64 5.59
CA ILE A 225 -8.65 23.27 5.09
C ILE A 225 -9.41 22.40 6.11
N LEU A 226 -9.05 22.49 7.39
CA LEU A 226 -9.72 21.76 8.48
C LEU A 226 -11.19 22.16 8.59
N THR A 227 -11.48 23.47 8.55
CA THR A 227 -12.85 23.99 8.64
C THR A 227 -13.68 23.54 7.44
N ALA A 228 -13.12 23.63 6.23
CA ALA A 228 -13.79 23.19 5.01
C ALA A 228 -14.02 21.67 5.01
N HIS A 229 -13.05 20.88 5.49
CA HIS A 229 -13.20 19.44 5.60
C HIS A 229 -14.27 19.07 6.63
N ALA A 230 -14.31 19.76 7.78
CA ALA A 230 -15.35 19.55 8.78
C ALA A 230 -16.75 19.90 8.25
N GLU A 231 -16.89 20.98 7.47
CA GLU A 231 -18.15 21.31 6.79
C GLU A 231 -18.54 20.26 5.75
N HIS A 232 -17.60 19.80 4.93
CA HIS A 232 -17.82 18.70 4.00
C HIS A 232 -18.33 17.45 4.73
N MET A 233 -17.69 17.06 5.84
CA MET A 233 -18.10 15.90 6.63
C MET A 233 -19.52 16.07 7.22
N ARG A 234 -19.87 17.26 7.72
CA ARG A 234 -21.23 17.55 8.20
C ARG A 234 -22.28 17.41 7.09
N LEU A 235 -21.99 17.91 5.89
CA LEU A 235 -22.89 17.77 4.74
C LEU A 235 -22.99 16.31 4.28
N HIS A 236 -21.87 15.60 4.26
CA HIS A 236 -21.84 14.17 3.92
C HIS A 236 -22.63 13.32 4.93
N ASP A 237 -22.62 13.66 6.22
CA ASP A 237 -23.42 12.99 7.24
C ASP A 237 -24.94 13.12 7.01
N GLU A 238 -25.36 14.10 6.21
CA GLU A 238 -26.76 14.27 5.79
C GLU A 238 -27.12 13.46 4.53
N GLU A 239 -26.16 12.75 3.92
CA GLU A 239 -26.45 11.80 2.85
C GLU A 239 -27.45 10.74 3.32
N PRO A 240 -28.42 10.34 2.48
CA PRO A 240 -29.44 9.36 2.84
C PRO A 240 -28.86 8.08 3.44
N ALA A 241 -27.83 7.51 2.80
CA ALA A 241 -27.17 6.30 3.27
C ALA A 241 -26.52 6.46 4.66
N GLN A 242 -25.96 7.63 4.96
CA GLN A 242 -25.34 7.89 6.27
C GLN A 242 -26.40 8.13 7.35
N ARG A 243 -27.48 8.82 7.02
CA ARG A 243 -28.64 8.97 7.91
C ARG A 243 -29.29 7.64 8.22
N ASP A 244 -29.43 6.75 7.23
CA ASP A 244 -29.89 5.37 7.40
C ASP A 244 -29.00 4.60 8.36
N ASN A 245 -27.69 4.60 8.13
CA ASN A 245 -26.71 3.93 9.00
C ASN A 245 -26.74 4.46 10.44
N ALA A 246 -27.00 5.76 10.62
CA ALA A 246 -27.10 6.40 11.93
C ALA A 246 -28.49 6.25 12.59
N GLY A 247 -29.45 5.56 11.96
CA GLY A 247 -30.83 5.46 12.46
C GLY A 247 -31.60 6.79 12.45
N ARG A 248 -31.10 7.79 11.71
CA ARG A 248 -31.71 9.12 11.51
C ARG A 248 -32.59 9.20 10.26
N SER A 249 -32.86 8.05 9.63
CA SER A 249 -33.73 7.96 8.46
C SER A 249 -35.19 8.12 8.85
N SER A 250 -35.74 9.26 8.49
CA SER A 250 -37.17 9.49 8.55
C SER A 250 -37.59 10.15 7.23
N ARG A 251 -38.68 9.65 6.66
CA ARG A 251 -39.27 10.29 5.49
C ARG A 251 -39.70 11.69 5.92
N PRO A 252 -39.22 12.76 5.25
CA PRO A 252 -39.64 14.11 5.58
C PRO A 252 -41.18 14.20 5.48
N PRO A 253 -41.85 14.88 6.41
CA PRO A 253 -43.28 15.13 6.31
C PRO A 253 -43.64 15.76 4.95
N PRO A 254 -44.85 15.50 4.41
CA PRO A 254 -45.31 16.16 3.19
C PRO A 254 -45.18 17.68 3.30
N GLY A 255 -44.56 18.30 2.28
CA GLY A 255 -44.35 19.75 2.24
C GLY A 255 -43.07 20.26 2.93
N ASP A 256 -42.35 19.42 3.68
CA ASP A 256 -41.17 19.87 4.43
C ASP A 256 -39.97 20.17 3.51
N VAL A 257 -39.73 19.34 2.49
CA VAL A 257 -38.67 19.60 1.49
C VAL A 257 -38.92 20.91 0.72
N PRO A 258 -40.12 21.17 0.14
CA PRO A 258 -40.44 22.47 -0.44
C PRO A 258 -40.26 23.65 0.51
N ARG A 259 -40.65 23.51 1.79
CA ARG A 259 -40.47 24.56 2.81
C ARG A 259 -38.99 24.88 3.02
N ARG A 260 -38.16 23.87 3.25
CA ARG A 260 -36.71 24.04 3.46
C ARG A 260 -36.00 24.60 2.23
N LEU A 261 -36.41 24.19 1.03
CA LEU A 261 -35.86 24.72 -0.22
C LEU A 261 -36.21 26.21 -0.40
N ASN A 262 -37.45 26.61 -0.09
CA ASN A 262 -37.85 28.02 -0.10
C ASN A 262 -37.08 28.85 0.95
N GLU A 263 -36.87 28.30 2.16
CA GLU A 263 -36.06 28.95 3.20
C GLU A 263 -34.60 29.14 2.75
N TYR A 264 -34.04 28.14 2.07
CA TYR A 264 -32.69 28.19 1.50
C TYR A 264 -32.58 29.26 0.41
N VAL A 265 -33.51 29.30 -0.55
CA VAL A 265 -33.55 30.33 -1.59
C VAL A 265 -33.73 31.73 -0.99
N ALA A 266 -34.65 31.89 -0.04
CA ALA A 266 -34.87 33.17 0.63
C ALA A 266 -33.65 33.62 1.44
N ARG A 267 -32.85 32.67 1.96
CA ARG A 267 -31.55 32.97 2.58
C ARG A 267 -30.57 33.52 1.54
N LEU A 268 -30.39 32.82 0.41
CA LEU A 268 -29.48 33.24 -0.66
C LEU A 268 -29.85 34.62 -1.23
N GLN A 269 -31.14 34.89 -1.43
CA GLN A 269 -31.61 36.21 -1.87
C GLN A 269 -31.26 37.32 -0.88
N ARG A 270 -31.41 37.07 0.43
CA ARG A 270 -31.09 38.07 1.46
C ARG A 270 -29.60 38.37 1.60
N CYS A 271 -28.73 37.38 1.40
CA CYS A 271 -27.28 37.55 1.52
C CYS A 271 -26.58 37.81 0.17
N GLY A 272 -27.32 37.88 -0.95
CA GLY A 272 -26.72 38.03 -2.28
C GLY A 272 -25.89 36.81 -2.71
N GLY A 273 -26.24 35.62 -2.24
CA GLY A 273 -25.55 34.37 -2.55
C GLY A 273 -25.95 33.75 -3.89
N ALA A 274 -25.18 32.74 -4.32
CA ALA A 274 -25.42 31.95 -5.51
C ALA A 274 -25.84 30.52 -5.15
N LEU A 275 -26.55 29.86 -6.07
CA LEU A 275 -26.84 28.43 -5.96
C LEU A 275 -25.54 27.62 -6.18
N PRO A 276 -25.36 26.49 -5.45
CA PRO A 276 -24.29 25.54 -5.73
C PRO A 276 -24.41 25.04 -7.17
N GLY A 277 -23.30 25.02 -7.89
CA GLY A 277 -23.31 24.57 -9.27
C GLY A 277 -22.12 23.71 -9.64
N SER A 278 -22.15 23.30 -10.90
CA SER A 278 -21.10 22.57 -11.60
C SER A 278 -21.07 23.06 -13.05
N LEU A 279 -19.96 22.83 -13.74
CA LEU A 279 -19.86 23.12 -15.17
C LEU A 279 -20.35 21.92 -15.97
N ASP A 280 -21.23 22.17 -16.94
CA ASP A 280 -21.61 21.18 -17.95
C ASP A 280 -20.49 21.00 -19.01
N ASP A 281 -20.70 20.09 -19.97
CA ASP A 281 -19.75 19.80 -21.04
C ASP A 281 -19.43 21.02 -21.93
N ASN A 282 -20.29 22.05 -21.92
CA ASN A 282 -20.11 23.29 -22.66
C ASN A 282 -19.46 24.40 -21.82
N GLY A 283 -19.15 24.13 -20.55
CA GLY A 283 -18.62 25.13 -19.62
C GLY A 283 -19.68 26.09 -19.07
N CYS A 284 -20.97 25.76 -19.20
CA CYS A 284 -22.06 26.53 -18.61
C CYS A 284 -22.30 26.09 -17.17
N ALA A 285 -22.47 27.06 -16.26
CA ALA A 285 -22.82 26.78 -14.87
C ALA A 285 -24.26 26.27 -14.75
N VAL A 286 -24.43 25.08 -14.20
CA VAL A 286 -25.72 24.43 -13.93
C VAL A 286 -25.85 24.11 -12.45
N VAL A 287 -27.07 24.09 -11.92
CA VAL A 287 -27.31 23.82 -10.49
C VAL A 287 -26.88 22.39 -10.15
N ASP A 288 -25.99 22.26 -9.17
CA ASP A 288 -25.63 20.97 -8.60
C ASP A 288 -26.62 20.64 -7.48
N TRP A 289 -27.63 19.84 -7.84
CA TRP A 289 -28.71 19.48 -6.93
C TRP A 289 -28.25 18.57 -5.78
N HIS A 290 -27.10 17.91 -5.90
CA HIS A 290 -26.61 17.02 -4.86
C HIS A 290 -26.23 17.80 -3.58
N PRO A 291 -25.31 18.78 -3.59
CA PRO A 291 -25.05 19.67 -2.46
C PRO A 291 -26.29 20.42 -1.97
N VAL A 292 -27.18 20.85 -2.87
CA VAL A 292 -28.46 21.49 -2.48
C VAL A 292 -29.29 20.53 -1.61
N GLY A 293 -29.40 19.26 -2.03
CA GLY A 293 -30.04 18.20 -1.27
C GLY A 293 -29.44 18.04 0.12
N LEU A 294 -28.10 17.96 0.22
CA LEU A 294 -27.41 17.83 1.50
C LEU A 294 -27.69 19.02 2.43
N ILE A 295 -27.62 20.24 1.91
CA ILE A 295 -27.87 21.48 2.69
C ILE A 295 -29.27 21.50 3.30
N ILE A 296 -30.29 21.01 2.58
CA ILE A 296 -31.68 20.97 3.05
C ILE A 296 -32.05 19.66 3.76
N GLY A 297 -31.12 18.70 3.85
CA GLY A 297 -31.34 17.37 4.43
C GLY A 297 -32.31 16.51 3.61
N ALA A 298 -32.17 16.50 2.29
CA ALA A 298 -32.99 15.74 1.34
C ALA A 298 -32.13 15.02 0.27
N VAL A 299 -32.75 14.13 -0.49
CA VAL A 299 -32.12 13.52 -1.68
C VAL A 299 -32.05 14.60 -2.78
N GLY A 300 -30.84 14.89 -3.25
CA GLY A 300 -30.62 15.87 -4.33
C GLY A 300 -31.02 15.37 -5.72
N ASP A 301 -30.87 14.06 -5.98
CA ASP A 301 -31.18 13.46 -7.27
C ASP A 301 -32.68 13.63 -7.61
N GLY A 302 -32.95 14.23 -8.78
CA GLY A 302 -34.31 14.53 -9.23
C GLY A 302 -34.99 15.70 -8.52
N LEU A 303 -34.31 16.40 -7.60
CA LEU A 303 -34.87 17.57 -6.91
C LEU A 303 -35.24 18.69 -7.91
N GLY A 304 -34.42 18.87 -8.94
CA GLY A 304 -34.68 19.83 -10.03
C GLY A 304 -35.95 19.54 -10.85
N ASP A 305 -36.35 18.27 -10.97
CA ASP A 305 -37.54 17.86 -11.72
C ASP A 305 -38.85 18.07 -10.93
N THR A 306 -38.74 18.37 -9.63
CA THR A 306 -39.90 18.64 -8.78
C THR A 306 -40.49 20.03 -9.04
N VAL A 307 -41.75 20.23 -8.66
CA VAL A 307 -42.39 21.57 -8.71
C VAL A 307 -41.61 22.58 -7.86
N ALA A 308 -41.05 22.16 -6.73
CA ALA A 308 -40.25 23.02 -5.87
C ALA A 308 -38.90 23.36 -6.53
N GLY A 309 -38.22 22.38 -7.14
CA GLY A 309 -36.97 22.59 -7.88
C GLY A 309 -37.13 23.55 -9.06
N ARG A 310 -38.19 23.39 -9.87
CA ARG A 310 -38.49 24.33 -10.96
C ARG A 310 -38.68 25.77 -10.47
N ARG A 311 -39.34 25.96 -9.32
CA ARG A 311 -39.48 27.30 -8.69
C ARG A 311 -38.15 27.90 -8.26
N VAL A 312 -37.17 27.09 -7.85
CA VAL A 312 -35.81 27.59 -7.56
C VAL A 312 -35.15 28.11 -8.81
N LEU A 313 -35.28 27.40 -9.94
CA LEU A 313 -34.75 27.85 -11.23
C LEU A 313 -35.44 29.14 -11.70
N GLU A 314 -36.75 29.24 -11.53
CA GLU A 314 -37.54 30.45 -11.85
C GLU A 314 -37.20 31.64 -10.95
N ALA A 315 -36.63 31.41 -9.76
CA ALA A 315 -36.23 32.49 -8.84
C ALA A 315 -35.04 33.31 -9.36
N GLY A 316 -34.34 32.84 -10.40
CA GLY A 316 -33.31 33.61 -11.11
C GLY A 316 -32.06 33.92 -10.29
N LEU A 317 -31.78 33.14 -9.24
CA LEU A 317 -30.53 33.26 -8.48
C LEU A 317 -29.32 32.92 -9.38
N PRO A 318 -28.18 33.63 -9.23
CA PRO A 318 -26.97 33.26 -9.92
C PRO A 318 -26.55 31.84 -9.53
N VAL A 319 -25.98 31.11 -10.48
CA VAL A 319 -25.43 29.75 -10.25
C VAL A 319 -23.92 29.85 -10.29
N SER A 320 -23.27 29.34 -9.23
CA SER A 320 -21.81 29.27 -9.15
C SER A 320 -21.26 28.19 -10.09
N ASP A 321 -20.02 28.32 -10.55
CA ASP A 321 -19.34 27.28 -11.35
C ASP A 321 -18.93 26.05 -10.51
N GLN A 322 -19.04 26.16 -9.18
CA GLN A 322 -18.77 25.10 -8.21
C GLN A 322 -19.70 25.19 -6.99
N ALA A 323 -19.84 24.09 -6.26
CA ALA A 323 -20.54 24.02 -4.99
C ALA A 323 -19.66 24.52 -3.83
N ASN A 324 -19.61 25.83 -3.62
CA ASN A 324 -18.83 26.46 -2.55
C ASN A 324 -19.33 26.04 -1.15
N LEU A 325 -18.39 25.76 -0.25
CA LEU A 325 -18.66 25.68 1.18
C LEU A 325 -18.75 27.08 1.78
N ASP A 326 -19.47 27.22 2.89
CA ASP A 326 -19.63 28.49 3.63
C ASP A 326 -18.35 28.86 4.43
N THR A 327 -17.34 27.99 4.45
CA THR A 327 -16.04 28.20 5.11
C THR A 327 -15.28 29.40 4.54
N PRO A 328 -14.92 30.40 5.37
CA PRO A 328 -14.14 31.55 4.92
C PRO A 328 -12.68 31.17 4.65
N ILE A 329 -12.04 31.88 3.72
CA ILE A 329 -10.60 31.84 3.51
C ILE A 329 -9.95 32.89 4.42
N SER A 330 -9.29 32.45 5.48
CA SER A 330 -8.67 33.32 6.48
C SER A 330 -7.16 33.43 6.35
N ALA A 331 -6.51 32.44 5.74
CA ALA A 331 -5.06 32.41 5.62
C ALA A 331 -4.54 33.34 4.51
N LEU A 332 -3.37 33.94 4.76
CA LEU A 332 -2.72 34.86 3.84
C LEU A 332 -1.43 34.26 3.28
N LEU A 333 -1.22 34.43 1.96
CA LEU A 333 0.04 34.23 1.26
C LEU A 333 0.50 35.59 0.72
N ASP A 334 1.63 36.08 1.22
CA ASP A 334 2.19 37.39 0.85
C ASP A 334 1.13 38.52 0.96
N GLU A 335 0.48 38.59 2.12
CA GLU A 335 -0.56 39.57 2.50
C GLU A 335 -1.89 39.47 1.71
N ARG A 336 -2.03 38.49 0.83
CA ARG A 336 -3.26 38.23 0.06
C ARG A 336 -3.88 36.92 0.50
N PRO A 337 -5.21 36.72 0.36
CA PRO A 337 -5.80 35.41 0.56
C PRO A 337 -5.02 34.35 -0.23
N TRP A 338 -4.67 33.22 0.39
CA TRP A 338 -3.90 32.17 -0.28
C TRP A 338 -4.63 31.56 -1.48
N ARG A 339 -5.94 31.81 -1.58
CA ARG A 339 -6.80 31.43 -2.69
C ARG A 339 -7.81 32.54 -2.98
N ASP A 340 -8.08 32.71 -4.27
CA ASP A 340 -9.04 33.72 -4.76
C ASP A 340 -10.50 33.24 -4.75
N ARG A 341 -10.74 31.95 -4.47
CA ARG A 341 -12.06 31.33 -4.48
C ARG A 341 -12.28 30.49 -3.22
N PRO A 342 -13.54 30.37 -2.74
CA PRO A 342 -13.89 29.46 -1.66
C PRO A 342 -13.54 28.01 -2.00
N ILE A 343 -13.33 27.20 -0.96
CA ILE A 343 -13.17 25.76 -1.11
C ILE A 343 -14.54 25.15 -1.45
N SER A 344 -14.60 24.31 -2.49
CA SER A 344 -15.83 23.62 -2.84
C SER A 344 -16.02 22.31 -2.10
N TYR A 345 -17.27 21.84 -2.02
CA TYR A 345 -17.64 20.56 -1.43
C TYR A 345 -16.84 19.39 -2.03
N HIS A 346 -16.63 19.39 -3.34
CA HIS A 346 -15.91 18.34 -4.06
C HIS A 346 -14.38 18.45 -3.89
N GLU A 347 -13.86 19.64 -3.61
CA GLU A 347 -12.42 19.88 -3.43
C GLU A 347 -11.93 19.59 -2.00
N ALA A 348 -12.77 19.84 -0.99
CA ALA A 348 -12.37 19.73 0.42
C ALA A 348 -11.70 18.38 0.80
N PRO A 349 -12.19 17.19 0.37
CA PRO A 349 -11.50 15.92 0.65
C PRO A 349 -10.10 15.82 0.04
N LYS A 350 -9.91 16.42 -1.15
CA LYS A 350 -8.60 16.44 -1.82
C LYS A 350 -7.63 17.34 -1.06
N LEU A 351 -8.06 18.51 -0.60
CA LEU A 351 -7.24 19.39 0.22
C LEU A 351 -6.89 18.75 1.57
N ALA A 352 -7.83 18.07 2.22
CA ALA A 352 -7.58 17.29 3.43
C ALA A 352 -6.48 16.23 3.21
N ARG A 353 -6.50 15.51 2.08
CA ARG A 353 -5.44 14.56 1.73
C ARG A 353 -4.09 15.22 1.47
N LEU A 354 -4.08 16.39 0.82
CA LEU A 354 -2.86 17.17 0.60
C LEU A 354 -2.28 17.69 1.92
N LEU A 355 -3.13 18.16 2.84
CA LEU A 355 -2.72 18.56 4.18
C LEU A 355 -2.10 17.39 4.96
N SER A 356 -2.75 16.22 4.96
CA SER A 356 -2.17 15.00 5.55
C SER A 356 -0.82 14.63 4.93
N THR A 357 -0.68 14.80 3.61
CA THR A 357 0.59 14.56 2.90
C THR A 357 1.66 15.58 3.29
N ALA A 358 1.31 16.85 3.45
CA ALA A 358 2.20 17.90 3.93
C ALA A 358 2.69 17.59 5.36
N CYS A 359 1.79 17.19 6.26
CA CYS A 359 2.16 16.73 7.60
C CYS A 359 3.13 15.53 7.54
N PHE A 360 2.88 14.55 6.67
CA PHE A 360 3.80 13.42 6.47
C PHE A 360 5.20 13.87 6.05
N VAL A 361 5.29 14.78 5.08
CA VAL A 361 6.57 15.34 4.62
C VAL A 361 7.30 16.03 5.76
N VAL A 362 6.63 16.92 6.50
CA VAL A 362 7.20 17.65 7.64
C VAL A 362 7.70 16.67 8.71
N ILE A 363 6.86 15.74 9.16
CA ILE A 363 7.21 14.79 10.22
C ILE A 363 8.35 13.87 9.76
N ALA A 364 8.24 13.25 8.58
CA ALA A 364 9.24 12.28 8.12
C ALA A 364 10.60 12.93 7.79
N TYR A 365 10.60 14.17 7.30
CA TYR A 365 11.83 14.86 6.93
C TYR A 365 12.52 15.50 8.14
N LEU A 366 11.77 16.06 9.10
CA LEU A 366 12.32 16.88 10.18
C LEU A 366 12.47 16.17 11.54
N SER A 367 11.90 14.97 11.73
CA SER A 367 12.04 14.20 12.99
C SER A 367 13.21 13.21 12.99
N GLY A 368 13.73 12.84 11.81
CA GLY A 368 14.69 11.74 11.66
C GLY A 368 14.09 10.34 11.89
N ALA A 369 12.78 10.22 12.10
CA ALA A 369 12.08 8.93 12.15
C ALA A 369 12.01 8.29 10.76
N ARG A 370 12.06 6.95 10.69
CA ARG A 370 11.92 6.27 9.39
C ARG A 370 10.48 6.40 8.89
N PRO A 371 10.25 6.42 7.56
CA PRO A 371 8.89 6.51 7.01
C PRO A 371 7.92 5.48 7.57
N GLY A 372 8.36 4.23 7.75
CA GLY A 372 7.51 3.19 8.34
C GLY A 372 7.21 3.40 9.83
N GLU A 373 8.06 4.10 10.57
CA GLU A 373 7.82 4.48 11.98
C GLU A 373 6.80 5.64 12.04
N VAL A 374 6.97 6.65 11.16
CA VAL A 374 6.03 7.77 11.02
C VAL A 374 4.62 7.32 10.63
N LEU A 375 4.51 6.42 9.66
CA LEU A 375 3.21 5.89 9.21
C LEU A 375 2.48 5.02 10.25
N ASN A 376 3.13 4.67 11.37
CA ASN A 376 2.53 3.95 12.48
C ASN A 376 2.39 4.84 13.75
N LEU A 377 2.58 6.15 13.63
CA LEU A 377 2.32 7.06 14.75
C LEU A 377 0.84 7.01 15.12
N GLN A 378 0.61 6.85 16.43
CA GLN A 378 -0.72 6.91 17.03
C GLN A 378 -1.00 8.34 17.46
N ARG A 379 -2.28 8.65 17.63
CA ARG A 379 -2.74 9.82 18.38
C ARG A 379 -2.12 9.85 19.78
N ASP A 380 -2.00 11.06 20.33
CA ASP A 380 -1.46 11.32 21.66
C ASP A 380 0.02 10.89 21.77
N CYS A 381 0.73 10.85 20.64
CA CYS A 381 2.15 10.50 20.61
C CYS A 381 3.09 11.66 20.97
N LEU A 382 2.55 12.85 21.25
CA LEU A 382 3.31 14.07 21.47
C LEU A 382 3.28 14.47 22.95
N GLU A 383 4.43 14.87 23.48
CA GLU A 383 4.57 15.37 24.85
C GLU A 383 5.48 16.61 24.83
N TYR A 384 5.09 17.65 25.59
CA TYR A 384 5.85 18.89 25.73
C TYR A 384 6.47 18.99 27.12
N ASP A 385 7.79 19.13 27.16
CA ASP A 385 8.54 19.41 28.38
C ASP A 385 8.77 20.92 28.51
N ALA A 386 7.95 21.57 29.33
CA ALA A 386 8.02 23.01 29.56
C ALA A 386 9.30 23.46 30.29
N VAL A 387 10.00 22.57 31.00
CA VAL A 387 11.24 22.92 31.71
C VAL A 387 12.40 23.07 30.72
N ASN A 388 12.43 22.20 29.71
CA ASN A 388 13.50 22.16 28.72
C ASN A 388 13.12 22.81 27.38
N ASP A 389 11.87 23.24 27.21
CA ASP A 389 11.31 23.76 25.94
C ASP A 389 11.50 22.76 24.79
N LEU A 390 11.15 21.50 25.05
CA LEU A 390 11.34 20.39 24.12
C LEU A 390 10.03 19.67 23.82
N TRP A 391 9.83 19.36 22.54
CA TRP A 391 8.79 18.43 22.10
C TRP A 391 9.38 17.04 21.95
N SER A 392 8.68 16.04 22.48
CA SER A 392 9.02 14.64 22.30
C SER A 392 7.89 13.90 21.59
N MET A 393 8.26 13.12 20.57
CA MET A 393 7.36 12.29 19.78
C MET A 393 7.65 10.82 20.10
N GLN A 394 6.67 10.13 20.66
CA GLN A 394 6.71 8.70 20.95
C GLN A 394 6.28 7.88 19.73
N GLY A 395 6.78 6.66 19.61
CA GLY A 395 6.36 5.78 18.53
C GLY A 395 7.06 4.43 18.55
N LEU A 396 6.58 3.55 17.67
CA LEU A 396 7.12 2.20 17.52
C LEU A 396 8.32 2.21 16.57
N TYR A 397 9.28 1.33 16.85
CA TYR A 397 10.29 0.95 15.88
C TYR A 397 10.17 -0.54 15.55
N PHE A 398 10.39 -0.87 14.26
CA PHE A 398 10.26 -2.23 13.75
C PHE A 398 11.60 -2.81 13.31
N LYS A 399 12.55 -1.97 12.89
CA LYS A 399 13.87 -2.42 12.45
C LYS A 399 14.70 -2.78 13.68
N ASN A 400 15.21 -4.01 13.71
CA ASN A 400 15.97 -4.57 14.83
C ASN A 400 15.17 -4.71 16.15
N ALA A 401 13.84 -4.62 16.10
CA ALA A 401 13.00 -5.04 17.21
C ALA A 401 13.03 -6.58 17.23
N VAL A 402 13.80 -7.15 18.17
CA VAL A 402 14.01 -8.60 18.27
C VAL A 402 13.84 -9.09 19.71
N ASP A 403 13.42 -10.34 19.86
CA ASP A 403 13.40 -11.05 21.14
C ASP A 403 14.80 -11.54 21.55
N ALA A 404 14.89 -12.23 22.70
CA ALA A 404 16.13 -12.78 23.22
C ALA A 404 16.80 -13.81 22.28
N ASP A 405 16.03 -14.44 21.39
CA ASP A 405 16.49 -15.44 20.43
C ASP A 405 16.88 -14.82 19.06
N GLY A 406 16.72 -13.50 18.92
CA GLY A 406 16.99 -12.75 17.70
C GLY A 406 15.85 -12.81 16.67
N ASN A 407 14.66 -13.31 17.03
CA ASN A 407 13.50 -13.29 16.14
C ASN A 407 12.89 -11.88 16.11
N LYS A 408 12.39 -11.46 14.94
CA LYS A 408 11.72 -10.16 14.79
C LYS A 408 10.44 -10.12 15.64
N LEU A 409 10.31 -9.13 16.52
CA LEU A 409 9.06 -8.73 17.16
C LEU A 409 8.20 -8.04 16.10
N VAL A 410 7.09 -8.66 15.73
CA VAL A 410 6.28 -8.22 14.59
C VAL A 410 5.44 -7.01 14.94
N GLU A 411 4.96 -6.95 16.18
CA GLU A 411 4.26 -5.84 16.82
C GLU A 411 5.09 -4.56 16.92
N GLY A 412 6.40 -4.64 16.64
CA GLY A 412 7.34 -3.55 16.92
C GLY A 412 7.56 -3.38 18.42
N GLN A 413 8.35 -2.37 18.78
CA GLN A 413 8.56 -2.04 20.18
C GLN A 413 8.52 -0.53 20.35
N LEU A 414 7.97 -0.09 21.49
CA LEU A 414 8.02 1.32 21.85
C LEU A 414 9.48 1.76 21.97
N ARG A 415 9.80 2.87 21.33
CA ARG A 415 11.14 3.43 21.38
C ARG A 415 11.43 3.89 22.82
N ARG A 416 12.52 3.37 23.41
CA ARG A 416 12.93 3.73 24.78
C ARG A 416 13.28 5.21 24.95
N ILE A 417 13.85 5.81 23.91
CA ILE A 417 14.21 7.24 23.86
C ILE A 417 13.37 7.85 22.74
N PRO A 418 12.29 8.59 23.04
CA PRO A 418 11.47 9.27 22.03
C PRO A 418 12.29 10.17 21.10
N TRP A 419 11.71 10.51 19.95
CA TRP A 419 12.34 11.53 19.09
C TRP A 419 12.13 12.90 19.71
N VAL A 420 13.20 13.66 19.90
CA VAL A 420 13.08 15.10 20.18
C VAL A 420 12.81 15.80 18.85
N VAL A 421 11.73 16.54 18.77
CA VAL A 421 11.24 17.18 17.54
C VAL A 421 11.09 18.69 17.74
N ILE A 422 11.00 19.41 16.62
CA ILE A 422 10.81 20.87 16.61
C ILE A 422 9.33 21.24 16.51
N GLY A 423 8.99 22.49 16.86
CA GLY A 423 7.60 22.96 16.95
C GLY A 423 6.75 22.73 15.69
N VAL A 424 7.33 22.86 14.49
CA VAL A 424 6.58 22.60 13.24
C VAL A 424 6.17 21.12 13.08
N VAL A 425 6.95 20.19 13.63
CA VAL A 425 6.59 18.76 13.66
C VAL A 425 5.45 18.52 14.66
N ALA A 426 5.54 19.14 15.85
CA ALA A 426 4.46 19.12 16.85
C ALA A 426 3.15 19.66 16.25
N ARG A 427 3.22 20.83 15.57
CA ARG A 427 2.07 21.43 14.88
C ARG A 427 1.46 20.51 13.83
N ALA A 428 2.29 19.84 13.02
CA ALA A 428 1.83 18.90 12.01
C ALA A 428 1.08 17.70 12.61
N ILE A 429 1.53 17.19 13.77
CA ILE A 429 0.84 16.12 14.51
C ILE A 429 -0.51 16.61 15.00
N GLU A 430 -0.56 17.75 15.67
CA GLU A 430 -1.81 18.31 16.17
C GLU A 430 -2.81 18.64 15.03
N VAL A 431 -2.33 19.04 13.84
CA VAL A 431 -3.16 19.21 12.64
C VAL A 431 -3.77 17.88 12.19
N LEU A 432 -2.99 16.79 12.15
CA LEU A 432 -3.52 15.47 11.83
C LEU A 432 -4.54 15.00 12.87
N GLU A 433 -4.31 15.29 14.14
CA GLU A 433 -5.22 14.97 15.22
C GLU A 433 -6.56 15.70 15.11
N GLN A 434 -6.58 16.93 14.58
CA GLN A 434 -7.81 17.68 14.28
C GLN A 434 -8.48 17.22 12.97
N LEU A 435 -7.70 16.75 12.00
CA LEU A 435 -8.18 16.40 10.67
C LEU A 435 -9.14 15.19 10.68
N HIS A 436 -8.91 14.22 11.55
CA HIS A 436 -9.77 13.04 11.72
C HIS A 436 -9.65 12.49 13.14
N SER A 437 -10.55 11.59 13.54
CA SER A 437 -10.58 10.97 14.89
C SER A 437 -9.97 9.57 15.00
N GLN A 438 -9.40 9.03 13.92
CA GLN A 438 -8.84 7.68 13.91
C GLN A 438 -7.61 7.54 14.84
N PRO A 439 -7.32 6.31 15.35
CA PRO A 439 -6.19 6.07 16.24
C PRO A 439 -4.83 6.34 15.60
N LEU A 440 -4.63 5.89 14.36
CA LEU A 440 -3.42 6.20 13.57
C LEU A 440 -3.52 7.62 13.03
N LEU A 441 -2.40 8.36 13.06
CA LEU A 441 -2.30 9.69 12.44
C LEU A 441 -2.28 9.64 10.90
N PHE A 442 -1.92 8.49 10.31
CA PHE A 442 -1.89 8.29 8.86
C PHE A 442 -2.75 7.08 8.44
N PRO A 443 -4.08 7.17 8.57
CA PRO A 443 -4.96 6.10 8.14
C PRO A 443 -4.99 5.99 6.61
N THR A 444 -5.39 4.82 6.10
CA THR A 444 -5.54 4.62 4.64
C THR A 444 -6.57 5.59 4.04
N TRP A 445 -7.66 5.81 4.77
CA TRP A 445 -8.75 6.73 4.45
C TRP A 445 -8.87 7.74 5.58
N LEU A 446 -8.99 9.03 5.26
CA LEU A 446 -9.25 10.04 6.29
C LEU A 446 -10.72 9.96 6.71
N GLU A 447 -11.58 9.69 5.74
CA GLU A 447 -13.01 9.62 5.90
C GLU A 447 -13.45 8.25 6.45
N PRO A 448 -14.14 8.20 7.61
CA PRO A 448 -14.49 6.95 8.29
C PRO A 448 -15.47 6.08 7.49
N TYR A 449 -16.23 6.65 6.56
CA TYR A 449 -17.21 5.94 5.73
C TYR A 449 -16.59 5.23 4.51
N ARG A 450 -15.34 5.53 4.15
CA ARG A 450 -14.60 4.82 3.07
C ARG A 450 -13.98 3.48 3.53
N ARG A 451 -14.37 2.97 4.70
CA ARG A 451 -14.04 1.60 5.10
C ARG A 451 -14.42 0.65 3.97
N PRO A 452 -13.64 -0.42 3.73
CA PRO A 452 -14.10 -1.47 2.85
C PRO A 452 -15.47 -1.91 3.37
N ARG A 453 -16.53 -1.78 2.54
CA ARG A 453 -17.61 -2.74 2.65
C ARG A 453 -16.90 -4.09 2.59
N ASP A 454 -17.13 -4.97 3.56
CA ASP A 454 -16.80 -6.38 3.47
C ASP A 454 -17.55 -6.94 2.25
N THR A 455 -16.99 -6.66 1.09
CA THR A 455 -17.47 -7.13 -0.19
C THR A 455 -16.63 -8.38 -0.35
N PRO A 456 -17.21 -9.60 -0.25
CA PRO A 456 -16.46 -10.80 -0.58
C PRO A 456 -15.86 -10.55 -1.96
N ALA A 457 -14.53 -10.62 -2.04
CA ALA A 457 -13.77 -10.26 -3.22
C ALA A 457 -14.42 -10.91 -4.44
N LYS A 458 -15.19 -10.13 -5.22
CA LYS A 458 -15.68 -10.59 -6.51
C LYS A 458 -14.41 -10.89 -7.29
N ALA A 459 -14.20 -12.17 -7.59
CA ALA A 459 -13.09 -12.64 -8.38
C ALA A 459 -12.98 -11.73 -9.61
N ARG A 460 -11.92 -10.91 -9.66
CA ARG A 460 -11.62 -10.14 -10.87
C ARG A 460 -11.50 -11.19 -11.98
N PRO A 461 -12.30 -11.14 -13.05
CA PRO A 461 -12.15 -12.07 -14.15
C PRO A 461 -10.71 -11.94 -14.64
N ALA A 462 -10.06 -13.08 -14.81
CA ALA A 462 -8.67 -13.17 -15.25
C ALA A 462 -8.49 -12.23 -16.46
N ARG A 463 -7.57 -11.27 -16.33
CA ARG A 463 -7.10 -10.52 -17.50
C ARG A 463 -6.59 -11.57 -18.49
N ARG A 464 -7.23 -11.65 -19.66
CA ARG A 464 -6.76 -12.45 -20.78
C ARG A 464 -5.27 -12.16 -20.99
N PRO A 465 -4.42 -13.19 -21.17
CA PRO A 465 -3.02 -12.96 -21.48
C PRO A 465 -2.90 -12.15 -22.78
N PRO A 466 -1.88 -11.28 -22.91
CA PRO A 466 -1.59 -10.65 -24.19
C PRO A 466 -1.33 -11.75 -25.22
N TRP A 467 -1.88 -11.55 -26.41
CA TRP A 467 -1.79 -12.46 -27.54
C TRP A 467 -0.34 -12.91 -27.79
N PRO A 468 -0.09 -14.19 -28.13
CA PRO A 468 1.24 -14.60 -28.55
C PRO A 468 1.57 -13.97 -29.90
N ALA A 469 2.62 -13.16 -29.90
CA ALA A 469 3.27 -12.71 -31.12
C ALA A 469 4.00 -13.90 -31.76
N THR A 470 3.37 -14.59 -32.70
CA THR A 470 3.98 -15.23 -33.88
C THR A 470 2.93 -16.01 -34.66
N LEU A 471 2.63 -15.55 -35.88
CA LEU A 471 2.07 -16.40 -36.94
C LEU A 471 3.24 -16.80 -37.86
N PRO A 472 3.25 -18.04 -38.39
CA PRO A 472 4.28 -18.48 -39.32
C PRO A 472 4.10 -17.82 -40.70
N ALA A 473 5.24 -17.50 -41.32
CA ALA A 473 5.34 -16.94 -42.65
C ALA A 473 4.61 -17.82 -43.68
N SER A 474 3.70 -17.21 -44.44
CA SER A 474 3.14 -17.77 -45.65
C SER A 474 4.07 -17.45 -46.81
N SER A 475 4.58 -18.47 -47.50
CA SER A 475 5.33 -18.32 -48.75
C SER A 475 4.48 -17.68 -49.85
N PRO A 476 5.11 -16.92 -50.75
CA PRO A 476 4.63 -16.85 -52.13
C PRO A 476 5.73 -17.24 -53.13
N GLY A 477 5.51 -18.30 -53.90
CA GLY A 477 5.92 -18.32 -55.31
C GLY A 477 4.81 -17.63 -56.13
N SER A 478 4.99 -17.06 -57.32
CA SER A 478 6.05 -17.16 -58.31
C SER A 478 5.79 -16.08 -59.38
N THR A 479 6.87 -15.64 -60.05
CA THR A 479 6.99 -15.19 -61.45
C THR A 479 6.40 -13.85 -61.94
N THR A 480 7.34 -12.94 -62.22
CA THR A 480 7.62 -12.25 -63.52
C THR A 480 6.61 -11.24 -64.08
N ASN A 481 6.99 -9.96 -64.10
CA ASN A 481 7.23 -9.23 -65.36
C ASN A 481 7.97 -7.90 -65.19
N VAL A 482 8.65 -7.52 -66.28
CA VAL A 482 9.70 -6.51 -66.46
C VAL A 482 9.13 -5.14 -66.86
N VAL A 483 10.00 -4.11 -66.80
CA VAL A 483 9.93 -2.73 -67.34
C VAL A 483 9.35 -1.72 -66.33
N GLY A 484 9.98 -0.60 -65.94
CA GLY A 484 11.21 0.08 -66.35
C GLY A 484 11.05 1.58 -66.04
N VAL A 485 12.19 2.23 -65.71
CA VAL A 485 12.46 3.68 -65.78
C VAL A 485 11.94 4.59 -64.64
N GLY A 486 12.87 5.35 -64.03
CA GLY A 486 12.56 6.66 -63.44
C GLY A 486 13.31 7.04 -62.15
N GLU A 487 14.59 7.40 -62.25
CA GLU A 487 15.31 8.26 -61.28
C GLU A 487 14.61 9.63 -61.15
N PRO A 488 14.73 10.39 -60.02
CA PRO A 488 15.96 11.17 -59.83
C PRO A 488 16.43 11.43 -58.37
N THR A 489 17.69 11.85 -58.36
CA THR A 489 18.67 12.29 -57.35
C THR A 489 18.34 13.46 -56.40
N ARG A 490 19.24 13.60 -55.38
CA ARG A 490 19.65 14.74 -54.51
C ARG A 490 18.98 14.84 -53.12
N SER A 491 19.61 15.15 -51.98
CA SER A 491 20.99 15.40 -51.51
C SER A 491 20.96 15.51 -49.94
N PRO A 492 22.10 15.54 -49.20
CA PRO A 492 22.22 15.08 -47.78
C PRO A 492 22.20 16.22 -46.71
N PRO A 493 22.36 15.93 -45.38
CA PRO A 493 21.89 16.77 -44.28
C PRO A 493 22.92 17.80 -43.79
N ILE A 494 22.41 18.90 -43.22
CA ILE A 494 23.17 19.96 -42.56
C ILE A 494 23.39 19.58 -41.09
N ARG A 495 24.65 19.59 -40.64
CA ARG A 495 25.06 19.67 -39.24
C ARG A 495 25.09 21.14 -38.81
N THR A 496 24.69 21.43 -37.58
CA THR A 496 25.09 22.64 -36.85
C THR A 496 25.56 22.22 -35.47
N GLU A 497 26.83 22.51 -35.19
CA GLU A 497 27.38 22.70 -33.86
C GLU A 497 26.98 24.10 -33.38
N ASP A 498 26.45 24.18 -32.16
CA ASP A 498 26.90 25.07 -31.08
C ASP A 498 26.26 24.62 -29.76
#